data_AF-Q07NU0-F1
#
_entry.id   AF-Q07NU0-F1
#
_cell.length_a   1.000
_cell.length_b   1.000
_cell.length_c   1.000
_cell.angle_alpha   90.00
_cell.angle_beta   90.00
_cell.angle_gamma   90.00
#
_symmetry.space_group_name_H-M   'P 1'
#
loop_
_entity.id
_entity.type
_entity.pdbx_description
1 polymer ?
#
loop_
_entity_poly.entity_id
_entity_poly.type
_entity_poly.pdbx_seq_one_letter_code
_entity_poly.pdbx_strand_id
1 'polypeptide(L)'
;MTAIRTWIIQSIRRILSGENFTYEDFKAQPLDGEGEIKSQSRFATRPERDPEHFAWLLLQMWVNDDDIRAKDPEYGEMKKRQLQDLLDRIEGRSP
;
A
#
# COMPACT_ATOMS: atom_id res chain seq x y z
N MET A 1 17.53 0.89 0.62
CA MET A 1 16.08 0.62 0.49
C MET A 1 15.77 -0.57 1.38
N THR A 2 14.80 -0.47 2.30
CA THR A 2 14.49 -1.55 3.25
C THR A 2 13.74 -2.69 2.56
N ALA A 3 13.71 -3.86 3.21
CA ALA A 3 12.95 -5.01 2.71
C ALA A 3 11.45 -4.66 2.61
N ILE A 4 10.90 -3.99 3.62
CA ILE A 4 9.49 -3.58 3.62
C ILE A 4 9.17 -2.54 2.54
N ARG A 5 10.04 -1.55 2.31
CA ARG A 5 9.82 -0.54 1.26
C ARG A 5 9.81 -1.18 -0.12
N THR A 6 10.76 -2.09 -0.38
CA THR A 6 10.80 -2.84 -1.64
C THR A 6 9.52 -3.66 -1.81
N TRP A 7 9.07 -4.34 -0.75
CA TRP A 7 7.84 -5.13 -0.77
C TRP A 7 6.60 -4.27 -1.07
N ILE A 8 6.44 -3.11 -0.40
CA ILE A 8 5.34 -2.16 -0.65
C ILE A 8 5.29 -1.77 -2.14
N ILE A 9 6.42 -1.34 -2.70
CA ILE A 9 6.51 -0.90 -4.10
C ILE A 9 6.08 -2.02 -5.05
N GLN A 10 6.56 -3.24 -4.84
CA GLN A 10 6.23 -4.38 -5.70
C GLN A 10 4.75 -4.78 -5.57
N SER A 11 4.20 -4.78 -4.35
CA SER A 11 2.79 -5.07 -4.10
C SER A 11 1.87 -4.06 -4.78
N ILE A 12 2.20 -2.76 -4.71
CA ILE A 12 1.44 -1.72 -5.43
C ILE A 12 1.49 -1.97 -6.94
N ARG A 13 2.68 -2.21 -7.51
CA ARG A 13 2.85 -2.46 -8.95
C ARG A 13 2.03 -3.67 -9.43
N ARG A 14 1.98 -4.74 -8.65
CA ARG A 14 1.17 -5.93 -8.92
C ARG A 14 -0.32 -5.59 -8.98
N ILE A 15 -0.83 -4.80 -8.03
CA ILE A 15 -2.24 -4.35 -8.06
C ILE A 15 -2.52 -3.48 -9.29
N LEU A 16 -1.60 -2.56 -9.62
CA LEU A 16 -1.75 -1.63 -10.74
C LEU A 16 -1.63 -2.32 -12.11
N SER A 17 -0.87 -3.41 -12.22
CA SER A 17 -0.79 -4.25 -13.44
C SER A 17 -2.04 -5.10 -13.64
N GLY A 18 -2.96 -5.15 -12.66
CA GLY A 18 -4.17 -5.96 -12.69
C GLY A 18 -3.96 -7.39 -12.15
N GLU A 19 -2.78 -7.69 -11.63
CA GLU A 19 -2.54 -8.96 -10.96
C GLU A 19 -3.27 -9.02 -9.60
N ASN A 20 -3.71 -10.21 -9.23
CA ASN A 20 -4.41 -10.40 -7.97
C ASN A 20 -3.45 -10.22 -6.79
N PHE A 21 -3.88 -9.50 -5.74
CA PHE A 21 -3.16 -9.33 -4.49
C PHE A 21 -4.10 -9.68 -3.33
N THR A 22 -3.78 -10.74 -2.61
CA THR A 22 -4.66 -11.39 -1.63
C THR A 22 -4.21 -11.13 -0.20
N TYR A 23 -5.06 -11.48 0.77
CA TYR A 23 -4.72 -11.41 2.19
C TYR A 23 -3.50 -12.29 2.54
N GLU A 24 -3.30 -13.43 1.88
CA GLU A 24 -2.11 -14.26 2.07
C GLU A 24 -0.84 -13.58 1.53
N ASP A 25 -0.92 -12.90 0.38
CA ASP A 25 0.19 -12.08 -0.13
C ASP A 25 0.54 -10.96 0.86
N PHE A 26 -0.47 -10.33 1.48
CA PHE A 26 -0.26 -9.31 2.51
C PHE A 26 0.39 -9.87 3.78
N LYS A 27 -0.02 -11.05 4.26
CA LYS A 27 0.61 -11.71 5.42
C LYS A 27 2.04 -12.17 5.16
N ALA A 28 2.41 -12.43 3.91
CA ALA A 28 3.77 -12.81 3.51
C ALA A 28 4.76 -11.64 3.47
N GLN A 29 4.39 -10.46 3.96
CA GLN A 29 5.28 -9.30 4.08
C GLN A 29 6.50 -9.57 4.97
N PRO A 30 7.67 -8.96 4.68
CA PRO A 30 8.87 -9.15 5.48
C PRO A 30 8.75 -8.53 6.88
N LEU A 31 9.31 -9.23 7.88
CA LEU A 31 9.60 -8.76 9.25
C LEU A 31 8.43 -8.15 10.05
N ASP A 32 7.27 -8.84 10.08
CA ASP A 32 6.05 -8.35 10.75
C ASP A 32 5.81 -6.87 10.38
N GLY A 33 5.72 -6.55 9.09
CA GLY A 33 5.94 -5.21 8.52
C GLY A 33 5.32 -3.99 9.23
N GLU A 34 4.34 -4.20 10.10
CA GLU A 34 3.97 -3.30 11.20
C GLU A 34 5.18 -2.77 12.01
N GLY A 35 6.17 -3.59 12.36
CA GLY A 35 7.34 -3.22 13.19
C GLY A 35 8.29 -2.25 12.51
N GLU A 36 8.57 -2.43 11.22
CA GLU A 36 9.42 -1.50 10.45
C GLU A 36 8.68 -0.20 10.12
N ILE A 37 7.36 -0.25 9.94
CA ILE A 37 6.55 0.89 9.51
C ILE A 37 6.04 1.73 10.70
N LYS A 38 5.67 1.12 11.84
CA LYS A 38 5.20 1.87 13.03
C LYS A 38 6.27 2.71 13.72
N SER A 39 7.55 2.45 13.44
CA SER A 39 8.63 2.96 14.29
C SER A 39 9.01 4.44 14.06
N GLN A 40 8.50 5.15 13.05
CA GLN A 40 9.13 6.43 12.68
C GLN A 40 8.38 7.71 13.06
N SER A 41 7.10 7.68 13.44
CA SER A 41 6.51 8.90 13.99
C SER A 41 5.23 8.68 14.77
N ARG A 42 5.24 9.09 16.04
CA ARG A 42 4.03 9.28 16.86
C ARG A 42 3.16 10.45 16.37
N PHE A 43 3.59 11.12 15.30
CA PHE A 43 3.06 12.38 14.77
C PHE A 43 2.85 12.39 13.25
N ALA A 44 3.05 11.28 12.54
CA ALA A 44 2.84 11.22 11.09
C ALA A 44 1.35 11.06 10.76
N THR A 45 0.62 12.16 10.83
CA THR A 45 -0.80 12.23 10.48
C THR A 45 -1.04 12.54 9.00
N ARG A 46 -0.01 12.44 8.14
CA ARG A 46 -0.09 12.89 6.73
C ARG A 46 0.74 12.04 5.75
N PRO A 47 0.18 11.64 4.59
CA PRO A 47 0.88 10.90 3.54
C PRO A 47 2.14 11.58 2.99
N GLU A 48 2.22 12.92 3.06
CA GLU A 48 3.40 13.68 2.62
C GLU A 48 4.67 13.34 3.41
N ARG A 49 4.52 12.91 4.67
CA ARG A 49 5.63 12.68 5.59
C ARG A 49 5.97 11.21 5.77
N ASP A 50 5.03 10.32 5.44
CA ASP A 50 5.17 8.88 5.65
C ASP A 50 4.38 8.09 4.58
N PRO A 51 4.75 8.23 3.29
CA PRO A 51 3.99 7.61 2.21
C PRO A 51 4.06 6.08 2.26
N GLU A 52 5.14 5.49 2.78
CA GLU A 52 5.25 4.05 3.01
C GLU A 52 4.21 3.54 4.04
N HIS A 53 4.01 4.22 5.16
CA HIS A 53 2.98 3.82 6.13
C HIS A 53 1.57 3.87 5.56
N PHE A 54 1.23 4.95 4.85
CA PHE A 54 -0.08 5.07 4.22
C PHE A 54 -0.26 4.03 3.11
N ALA A 55 0.78 3.72 2.34
CA ALA A 55 0.72 2.68 1.32
C ALA A 55 0.45 1.31 1.94
N TRP A 56 1.11 0.99 3.05
CA TRP A 56 0.86 -0.24 3.78
C TRP A 56 -0.58 -0.34 4.29
N LEU A 57 -1.13 0.75 4.87
CA LEU A 57 -2.54 0.81 5.27
C LEU A 57 -3.49 0.60 4.10
N LEU A 58 -3.21 1.20 2.93
CA LEU A 58 -4.02 0.99 1.73
C LEU A 58 -3.94 -0.45 1.22
N LEU A 59 -2.76 -1.09 1.27
CA LEU A 59 -2.60 -2.51 0.92
C LEU A 59 -3.40 -3.42 1.87
N GLN A 60 -3.43 -3.10 3.16
CA GLN A 60 -4.24 -3.80 4.14
C GLN A 60 -5.75 -3.65 3.84
N MET A 61 -6.20 -2.42 3.57
CA MET A 61 -7.59 -2.18 3.17
C MET A 61 -7.94 -2.89 1.86
N TRP A 62 -7.03 -2.90 0.87
CA TRP A 62 -7.27 -3.56 -0.40
C TRP A 62 -7.64 -5.05 -0.24
N VAL A 63 -6.93 -5.75 0.64
CA VAL A 63 -7.18 -7.18 0.90
C VAL A 63 -8.36 -7.42 1.82
N ASN A 64 -8.64 -6.51 2.76
CA ASN A 64 -9.80 -6.62 3.65
C ASN A 64 -11.11 -6.30 2.94
N ASP A 65 -11.07 -5.38 1.98
CA ASP A 65 -12.23 -4.86 1.25
C ASP A 65 -12.47 -5.62 -0.07
N ASP A 66 -12.06 -6.89 -0.18
CA ASP A 66 -12.28 -7.68 -1.39
C ASP A 66 -13.77 -7.74 -1.76
N ASP A 67 -14.62 -7.93 -0.75
CA ASP A 67 -16.06 -8.08 -0.94
C ASP A 67 -16.71 -6.77 -1.38
N ILE A 68 -16.17 -5.63 -0.92
CA ILE A 68 -16.56 -4.30 -1.39
C ILE A 68 -16.13 -4.13 -2.84
N ARG A 69 -14.88 -4.44 -3.18
CA ARG A 69 -14.37 -4.35 -4.57
C ARG A 69 -15.13 -5.25 -5.53
N ALA A 70 -15.66 -6.39 -5.06
CA ALA A 70 -16.51 -7.27 -5.87
C ALA A 70 -17.90 -6.68 -6.15
N LYS A 71 -18.43 -5.85 -5.25
CA LYS A 71 -19.75 -5.20 -5.37
C LYS A 71 -19.67 -3.83 -6.04
N ASP A 72 -18.55 -3.14 -5.90
CA ASP A 72 -18.29 -1.79 -6.39
C ASP A 72 -16.92 -1.72 -7.09
N PRO A 73 -16.89 -1.86 -8.43
CA PRO A 73 -15.67 -1.71 -9.21
C PRO A 73 -15.05 -0.31 -9.14
N GLU A 74 -15.84 0.75 -8.95
CA GLU A 74 -15.33 2.13 -8.85
C GLU A 74 -14.53 2.32 -7.56
N TYR A 75 -14.91 1.65 -6.47
CA TYR A 75 -14.13 1.60 -5.24
C TYR A 75 -12.72 1.03 -5.48
N GLY A 76 -12.63 -0.06 -6.25
CA GLY A 76 -11.35 -0.66 -6.64
C GLY A 76 -10.47 0.31 -7.43
N GLU A 77 -11.05 0.99 -8.43
CA GLU A 77 -10.32 1.98 -9.23
C GLU A 77 -9.91 3.22 -8.42
N MET A 78 -10.74 3.66 -7.47
CA MET A 78 -10.38 4.72 -6.53
C MET A 78 -9.16 4.32 -5.69
N LYS A 79 -9.13 3.10 -5.14
CA LYS A 79 -7.99 2.62 -4.36
C LYS A 79 -6.72 2.50 -5.20
N LYS A 80 -6.81 2.04 -6.46
CA LYS A 80 -5.68 2.02 -7.39
C LYS A 80 -5.09 3.42 -7.60
N ARG A 81 -5.92 4.44 -7.80
CA ARG A 81 -5.46 5.85 -7.91
C ARG A 81 -4.70 6.29 -6.65
N GLN A 82 -5.24 6.02 -5.46
CA GLN A 82 -4.56 6.35 -4.20
C GLN A 82 -3.23 5.60 -4.04
N LEU A 83 -3.16 4.33 -4.43
CA LEU A 83 -1.93 3.54 -4.40
C LEU A 83 -0.89 4.07 -5.40
N GLN A 84 -1.31 4.51 -6.59
CA GLN A 84 -0.44 5.16 -7.58
C GLN A 84 0.15 6.47 -7.03
N ASP A 85 -0.67 7.34 -6.45
CA ASP A 85 -0.19 8.60 -5.85
C ASP A 85 0.86 8.35 -4.74
N LEU A 86 0.67 7.31 -3.93
CA LEU A 86 1.63 6.92 -2.90
C LEU A 86 2.89 6.30 -3.50
N LEU A 87 2.75 5.47 -4.54
CA LEU A 87 3.89 4.90 -5.25
C LEU A 87 4.79 6.02 -5.80
N ASP A 88 4.20 7.01 -6.47
CA ASP A 88 4.96 8.14 -7.03
C ASP A 88 5.73 8.89 -5.94
N ARG A 89 5.09 9.15 -4.79
CA ARG A 89 5.74 9.76 -3.62
C ARG A 89 6.88 8.90 -3.06
N ILE A 90 6.68 7.59 -2.89
CA ILE A 90 7.71 6.67 -2.41
C ILE A 90 8.89 6.62 -3.38
N GLU A 91 8.64 6.69 -4.68
CA GLU A 91 9.68 6.68 -5.72
C GLU A 91 10.34 8.04 -5.93
N GLY A 92 9.91 9.09 -5.21
CA GLY A 92 10.42 10.45 -5.37
C GLY A 92 10.01 11.10 -6.70
N ARG A 93 8.98 10.55 -7.36
CA ARG A 93 8.34 11.12 -8.54
C ARG A 93 7.29 12.11 -8.03
N SER A 94 7.67 13.36 -7.83
CA SER A 94 6.65 14.40 -7.64
C SER A 94 5.79 14.51 -8.90
N PRO A 95 4.49 14.87 -8.81
CA PRO A 95 3.82 15.51 -9.92
C PRO A 95 4.53 16.80 -10.34
#